data_AF-A0A0U3ELA4-F1
#
_entry.id   AF-A0A0U3ELA4-F1
#
_cell.length_a   1.000
_cell.length_b   1.000
_cell.length_c   1.000
_cell.angle_alpha   90.00
_cell.angle_beta   90.00
_cell.angle_gamma   90.00
#
_symmetry.space_group_name_H-M   'P 1'
#
loop_
_entity.id
_entity.type
_entity.pdbx_description
1 polymer ?
#
loop_
_entity_poly.entity_id
_entity_poly.type
_entity_poly.pdbx_seq_one_letter_code
_entity_poly.pdbx_strand_id
1 'polypeptide(L)'
;MKRNIKIATAVAAGALAVGGVLAVGPVTADTGGAAPVAGQTTSQSMLTNDQHQARHHGDDADGIRHDGTCTGAALASQGTLTAAQKATLASMAEEEKLAHDLYTAFAERYDVRVFERIATAETQHLTAVRTLLDRYDVTDPTVGKPAGEFTDPAVQATYDRLLKQGEGSLSGALEAGRTFETDDIAALTKALSGLTAPDTRQVYTNLLAASERHLTAFEHWIADE
;
A
#
# COMPACT_ATOMS: atom_id res chain seq x y z
N MET A 1 31.87 41.47 17.95
CA MET A 1 30.76 40.59 18.39
C MET A 1 30.81 39.32 17.56
N LYS A 2 31.20 38.17 18.14
CA LYS A 2 31.22 36.86 17.46
C LYS A 2 30.06 36.04 18.04
N ARG A 3 29.04 35.72 17.22
CA ARG A 3 27.98 34.77 17.59
C ARG A 3 28.42 33.38 17.18
N ASN A 4 28.76 32.56 18.16
CA ASN A 4 29.00 31.14 17.98
C ASN A 4 27.65 30.43 17.86
N ILE A 5 27.31 29.94 16.68
CA ILE A 5 26.16 29.05 16.47
C ILE A 5 26.65 27.63 16.70
N LYS A 6 26.20 27.01 17.80
CA LYS A 6 26.34 25.57 18.02
C LYS A 6 25.22 24.88 17.25
N ILE A 7 25.55 24.30 16.11
CA ILE A 7 24.64 23.42 15.37
C ILE A 7 24.69 22.06 16.09
N ALA A 8 23.65 21.76 16.86
CA ALA A 8 23.45 20.44 17.42
C ALA A 8 22.82 19.57 16.34
N THR A 9 23.66 18.87 15.57
CA THR A 9 23.22 17.82 14.65
C THR A 9 22.81 16.60 15.48
N ALA A 10 21.52 16.48 15.76
CA ALA A 10 20.94 15.23 16.25
C ALA A 10 20.68 14.34 15.03
N VAL A 11 21.65 13.47 14.71
CA VAL A 11 21.42 12.34 13.81
C VAL A 11 20.61 11.30 14.60
N ALA A 12 19.28 11.37 14.51
CA ALA A 12 18.42 10.27 14.90
C ALA A 12 18.31 9.33 13.70
N ALA A 13 19.25 8.39 13.60
CA ALA A 13 19.13 7.24 12.71
C ALA A 13 18.03 6.33 13.25
N GLY A 14 16.79 6.56 12.83
CA GLY A 14 15.66 5.66 12.99
C GLY A 14 15.52 4.79 11.75
N ALA A 15 16.50 3.92 11.49
CA ALA A 15 16.42 2.97 10.38
C ALA A 15 15.33 1.94 10.66
N LEU A 16 14.09 2.21 10.24
CA LEU A 16 13.22 1.16 9.76
C LEU A 16 13.69 0.82 8.36
N ALA A 17 14.81 0.10 8.29
CA ALA A 17 15.20 -0.59 7.08
C ALA A 17 14.14 -1.66 6.83
N VAL A 18 13.13 -1.34 6.02
CA VAL A 18 12.39 -2.35 5.26
C VAL A 18 13.30 -2.77 4.11
N GLY A 19 14.38 -3.44 4.49
CA GLY A 19 15.32 -4.10 3.60
C GLY A 19 15.24 -5.58 3.91
N GLY A 20 14.45 -6.30 3.11
CA GLY A 20 14.32 -7.75 3.21
C GLY A 20 15.68 -8.44 3.25
N VAL A 21 15.92 -9.21 4.30
CA VAL A 21 17.03 -10.17 4.37
C VAL A 21 16.64 -11.38 3.53
N LEU A 22 17.16 -11.49 2.30
CA LEU A 22 17.12 -12.75 1.55
C LEU A 22 18.31 -13.60 1.96
N ALA A 23 18.07 -14.56 2.86
CA ALA A 23 18.94 -15.71 3.05
C ALA A 23 18.60 -16.75 1.98
N VAL A 24 19.41 -16.83 0.92
CA VAL A 24 19.36 -17.91 -0.07
C VAL A 24 19.85 -19.21 0.57
N GLY A 25 18.91 -20.11 0.88
CA GLY A 25 19.22 -21.51 1.22
C GLY A 25 19.35 -22.36 -0.06
N PRO A 26 20.23 -23.38 -0.07
CA PRO A 26 20.43 -24.21 -1.26
C PRO A 26 19.23 -25.13 -1.52
N VAL A 27 18.75 -25.10 -2.76
CA VAL A 27 17.83 -26.10 -3.34
C VAL A 27 18.55 -27.45 -3.46
N THR A 28 17.97 -28.48 -2.87
CA THR A 28 18.23 -29.87 -3.26
C THR A 28 16.93 -30.46 -3.80
N ALA A 29 16.92 -30.72 -5.11
CA ALA A 29 15.89 -31.50 -5.77
C ALA A 29 16.12 -32.99 -5.48
N ASP A 30 15.05 -33.72 -5.15
CA ASP A 30 14.96 -35.14 -5.50
C ASP A 30 13.49 -35.55 -5.71
N THR A 31 13.37 -36.63 -6.48
CA THR A 31 12.33 -37.04 -7.39
C THR A 31 11.50 -38.20 -6.84
N GLY A 32 10.27 -38.35 -7.33
CA GLY A 32 9.65 -39.68 -7.46
C GLY A 32 8.18 -39.81 -7.07
N GLY A 33 7.41 -40.45 -7.96
CA GLY A 33 6.27 -41.29 -7.57
C GLY A 33 4.94 -41.02 -8.29
N ALA A 34 4.56 -41.94 -9.17
CA ALA A 34 3.41 -41.87 -10.08
C ALA A 34 2.06 -42.37 -9.50
N ALA A 35 0.96 -41.70 -9.92
CA ALA A 35 -0.33 -42.19 -10.48
C ALA A 35 -1.18 -43.29 -9.75
N PRO A 36 -2.40 -43.64 -10.24
CA PRO A 36 -3.60 -42.85 -10.60
C PRO A 36 -4.91 -43.43 -9.97
N VAL A 37 -6.04 -42.70 -10.01
CA VAL A 37 -7.39 -43.34 -10.02
C VAL A 37 -8.36 -42.53 -10.89
N ALA A 38 -8.97 -43.24 -11.86
CA ALA A 38 -10.07 -42.78 -12.70
C ALA A 38 -11.44 -43.19 -12.11
N GLY A 39 -12.50 -42.45 -12.42
CA GLY A 39 -13.87 -42.85 -12.09
C GLY A 39 -14.92 -41.85 -12.59
N GLN A 40 -15.58 -42.20 -13.69
CA GLN A 40 -16.58 -41.46 -14.46
C GLN A 40 -17.89 -41.17 -13.68
N THR A 41 -18.68 -40.18 -14.11
CA THR A 41 -19.99 -40.39 -14.79
C THR A 41 -20.66 -39.06 -15.13
N THR A 42 -21.08 -38.96 -16.39
CA THR A 42 -21.75 -37.84 -17.07
C THR A 42 -23.27 -38.06 -17.15
N SER A 43 -24.00 -36.98 -17.46
CA SER A 43 -25.36 -36.91 -18.07
C SER A 43 -26.55 -37.08 -17.10
N GLN A 44 -27.68 -36.37 -17.15
CA GLN A 44 -28.41 -35.46 -18.06
C GLN A 44 -29.43 -34.71 -17.13
N SER A 45 -30.06 -33.56 -17.41
CA SER A 45 -31.01 -33.31 -18.49
C SER A 45 -31.56 -31.87 -18.38
N MET A 46 -32.02 -31.33 -19.51
CA MET A 46 -32.62 -30.01 -19.68
C MET A 46 -34.13 -29.96 -19.31
N LEU A 47 -34.74 -28.79 -19.59
CA LEU A 47 -36.18 -28.43 -19.72
C LEU A 47 -36.75 -27.71 -18.48
N THR A 48 -37.46 -26.57 -18.51
CA THR A 48 -38.06 -25.71 -19.55
C THR A 48 -38.48 -24.35 -18.95
N ASN A 49 -38.35 -23.31 -19.77
CA ASN A 49 -39.25 -22.17 -20.09
C ASN A 49 -40.32 -21.59 -19.12
N ASP A 50 -40.43 -20.25 -19.24
CA ASP A 50 -41.56 -19.34 -18.99
C ASP A 50 -42.03 -19.05 -17.55
N GLN A 51 -41.93 -17.77 -17.12
CA GLN A 51 -43.05 -16.83 -17.27
C GLN A 51 -42.68 -15.39 -16.89
N HIS A 52 -43.11 -14.47 -17.75
CA HIS A 52 -43.12 -13.03 -17.57
C HIS A 52 -43.85 -12.58 -16.30
N GLN A 53 -43.35 -11.54 -15.64
CA GLN A 53 -44.19 -10.43 -15.17
C GLN A 53 -43.34 -9.17 -14.92
N ALA A 54 -43.56 -8.17 -15.77
CA ALA A 54 -43.17 -6.79 -15.51
C ALA A 54 -44.21 -6.16 -14.59
N ARG A 55 -43.78 -5.42 -13.56
CA ARG A 55 -44.06 -3.97 -13.38
C ARG A 55 -43.79 -3.47 -11.96
N HIS A 56 -43.20 -2.27 -11.96
CA HIS A 56 -43.36 -1.13 -11.04
C HIS A 56 -42.58 -1.04 -9.71
N HIS A 57 -41.73 -0.01 -9.72
CA HIS A 57 -41.47 1.01 -8.69
C HIS A 57 -41.04 0.59 -7.29
N GLY A 58 -39.76 0.82 -7.04
CA GLY A 58 -39.20 1.21 -5.76
C GLY A 58 -37.91 1.98 -6.04
N ASP A 59 -37.99 3.30 -6.05
CA ASP A 59 -36.83 4.16 -5.90
C ASP A 59 -36.25 3.88 -4.51
N ASP A 60 -35.08 3.26 -4.43
CA ASP A 60 -34.28 3.26 -3.21
C ASP A 60 -32.80 3.20 -3.56
N ALA A 61 -32.17 4.36 -3.34
CA ALA A 61 -30.83 4.52 -2.82
C ALA A 61 -29.70 3.76 -3.54
N ASP A 62 -29.12 4.44 -4.52
CA ASP A 62 -27.71 4.84 -4.50
C ASP A 62 -26.77 3.83 -3.81
N GLY A 63 -26.52 2.72 -4.51
CA GLY A 63 -25.46 1.78 -4.20
C GLY A 63 -24.09 2.36 -4.52
N ILE A 64 -23.70 3.44 -3.85
CA ILE A 64 -22.30 3.84 -3.77
C ILE A 64 -21.58 2.74 -2.98
N ARG A 65 -20.95 1.82 -3.71
CA ARG A 65 -19.86 1.01 -3.18
C ARG A 65 -18.81 2.01 -2.71
N HIS A 66 -18.79 2.30 -1.42
CA HIS A 66 -17.85 3.22 -0.81
C HIS A 66 -16.44 2.65 -1.01
N ASP A 67 -15.73 3.28 -1.92
CA ASP A 67 -14.33 3.11 -2.25
C ASP A 67 -13.46 3.72 -1.14
N GLY A 68 -13.50 3.14 0.06
CA GLY A 68 -12.47 3.36 1.09
C GLY A 68 -12.09 4.83 1.35
N THR A 69 -13.04 5.77 1.24
CA THR A 69 -12.79 7.20 1.39
C THR A 69 -12.20 7.50 2.77
N CYS A 70 -10.90 7.73 2.84
CA CYS A 70 -10.18 8.12 4.06
C CYS A 70 -10.42 9.59 4.45
N THR A 71 -11.16 10.35 3.64
CA THR A 71 -11.27 11.82 3.75
C THR A 71 -12.65 12.35 4.18
N GLY A 72 -13.63 11.47 4.45
CA GLY A 72 -15.00 11.88 4.80
C GLY A 72 -15.41 11.69 6.27
N ALA A 73 -14.71 10.84 7.02
CA ALA A 73 -15.04 10.58 8.42
C ALA A 73 -14.32 11.57 9.34
N ALA A 74 -15.02 12.08 10.36
CA ALA A 74 -14.39 12.90 11.38
C ALA A 74 -13.28 12.07 12.06
N LEU A 75 -12.06 12.61 12.09
CA LEU A 75 -10.95 11.96 12.80
C LEU A 75 -11.31 11.81 14.29
N ALA A 76 -10.92 10.68 14.87
CA ALA A 76 -11.03 10.44 16.29
C ALA A 76 -10.29 11.50 17.11
N SER A 77 -10.54 11.50 18.42
CA SER A 77 -9.86 12.39 19.36
C SER A 77 -8.35 12.20 19.30
N GLN A 78 -7.63 13.31 19.28
CA GLN A 78 -6.16 13.31 19.32
C GLN A 78 -5.65 12.62 20.59
N GLY A 79 -4.74 11.67 20.42
CA GLY A 79 -4.04 11.00 21.51
C GLY A 79 -2.67 11.62 21.79
N THR A 80 -1.75 10.78 22.26
CA THR A 80 -0.34 11.13 22.44
C THR A 80 0.54 10.15 21.66
N LEU A 81 1.56 10.67 20.99
CA LEU A 81 2.59 9.88 20.34
C LEU A 81 3.92 10.06 21.07
N THR A 82 4.61 8.94 21.27
CA THR A 82 6.02 8.94 21.68
C THR A 82 6.90 9.50 20.56
N ALA A 83 8.14 9.87 20.88
CA ALA A 83 9.11 10.33 19.88
C ALA A 83 9.33 9.28 18.77
N ALA A 84 9.37 7.99 19.13
CA ALA A 84 9.51 6.90 18.16
C ALA A 84 8.30 6.81 17.23
N GLN A 85 7.07 6.93 17.76
CA GLN A 85 5.85 6.91 16.94
C GLN A 85 5.74 8.14 16.03
N LYS A 86 6.22 9.31 16.46
CA LYS A 86 6.32 10.49 15.60
C LYS A 86 7.32 10.29 14.46
N ALA A 87 8.46 9.63 14.73
CA ALA A 87 9.41 9.27 13.69
C ALA A 87 8.79 8.27 12.69
N THR A 88 8.08 7.25 13.18
CA THR A 88 7.31 6.35 12.32
C THR A 88 6.28 7.09 11.47
N LEU A 89 5.56 8.05 12.05
CA LEU A 89 4.59 8.86 11.30
C LEU A 89 5.22 9.65 10.16
N ALA A 90 6.43 10.21 10.36
CA ALA A 90 7.18 10.85 9.29
C ALA A 90 7.57 9.84 8.20
N SER A 91 8.04 8.64 8.58
CA SER A 91 8.36 7.57 7.62
C SER A 91 7.14 7.13 6.81
N MET A 92 5.96 6.97 7.42
CA MET A 92 4.73 6.64 6.69
C MET A 92 4.45 7.67 5.58
N ALA A 93 4.68 8.96 5.82
CA ALA A 93 4.47 9.97 4.78
C ALA A 93 5.40 9.77 3.56
N GLU A 94 6.65 9.38 3.78
CA GLU A 94 7.56 9.07 2.67
C GLU A 94 7.19 7.76 1.98
N GLU A 95 6.69 6.75 2.70
CA GLU A 95 6.21 5.49 2.13
C GLU A 95 4.97 5.69 1.25
N GLU A 96 3.95 6.44 1.70
CA GLU A 96 2.77 6.78 0.88
C GLU A 96 3.15 7.60 -0.37
N LYS A 97 4.10 8.54 -0.24
CA LYS A 97 4.64 9.26 -1.41
C LYS A 97 5.38 8.32 -2.35
N LEU A 98 6.15 7.36 -1.83
CA LEU A 98 6.86 6.38 -2.64
C LEU A 98 5.87 5.58 -3.48
N ALA A 99 4.83 5.04 -2.84
CA ALA A 99 3.76 4.31 -3.50
C ALA A 99 3.15 5.14 -4.64
N HIS A 100 2.75 6.37 -4.33
CA HIS A 100 2.18 7.30 -5.30
C HIS A 100 3.10 7.54 -6.50
N ASP A 101 4.35 7.91 -6.26
CA ASP A 101 5.32 8.24 -7.31
C ASP A 101 5.67 7.02 -8.15
N LEU A 102 5.80 5.84 -7.53
CA LEU A 102 6.12 4.58 -8.20
C LEU A 102 4.99 4.16 -9.14
N TYR A 103 3.75 4.18 -8.65
CA TYR A 103 2.59 3.79 -9.44
C TYR A 103 2.25 4.82 -10.51
N THR A 104 2.51 6.11 -10.27
CA THR A 104 2.42 7.12 -11.33
C THR A 104 3.41 6.84 -12.45
N ALA A 105 4.67 6.53 -12.13
CA ALA A 105 5.69 6.19 -13.13
C ALA A 105 5.33 4.91 -13.92
N PHE A 106 4.72 3.92 -13.29
CA PHE A 106 4.25 2.71 -13.99
C PHE A 106 3.00 2.97 -14.84
N ALA A 107 2.06 3.80 -14.40
CA ALA A 107 0.89 4.19 -15.19
C ALA A 107 1.24 4.95 -16.47
N GLU A 108 2.33 5.74 -16.45
CA GLU A 108 2.84 6.42 -17.65
C GLU A 108 3.45 5.44 -18.67
N ARG A 109 4.01 4.32 -18.18
CA ARG A 109 4.70 3.33 -19.03
C ARG A 109 3.77 2.23 -19.54
N TYR A 110 2.82 1.80 -18.72
CA TYR A 110 1.95 0.65 -19.00
C TYR A 110 0.49 1.06 -18.98
N ASP A 111 -0.24 0.69 -20.03
CA ASP A 111 -1.70 0.93 -20.15
C ASP A 111 -2.50 -0.07 -19.29
N VAL A 112 -2.25 -0.04 -17.99
CA VAL A 112 -2.88 -0.92 -17.00
C VAL A 112 -3.47 -0.07 -15.88
N ARG A 113 -4.80 -0.04 -15.84
CA ARG A 113 -5.60 0.81 -14.93
C ARG A 113 -5.30 0.63 -13.44
N VAL A 114 -4.62 -0.46 -13.04
CA VAL A 114 -4.30 -0.72 -11.63
C VAL A 114 -3.38 0.35 -11.06
N PHE A 115 -2.36 0.75 -11.83
CA PHE A 115 -1.37 1.72 -11.38
C PHE A 115 -2.00 3.11 -11.18
N GLU A 116 -2.80 3.58 -12.14
CA GLU A 116 -3.50 4.88 -12.04
C GLU A 116 -4.47 4.92 -10.84
N ARG A 117 -5.24 3.85 -10.65
CA ARG A 117 -6.22 3.76 -9.55
C ARG A 117 -5.54 3.77 -8.18
N ILE A 118 -4.48 2.98 -8.03
CA ILE A 118 -3.74 2.91 -6.77
C ILE A 118 -3.00 4.22 -6.52
N ALA A 119 -2.30 4.80 -7.50
CA ALA A 119 -1.66 6.12 -7.36
C ALA A 119 -2.63 7.22 -6.87
N THR A 120 -3.88 7.18 -7.34
CA THR A 120 -4.94 8.09 -6.88
C THR A 120 -5.31 7.84 -5.41
N ALA A 121 -5.38 6.57 -4.98
CA ALA A 121 -5.61 6.21 -3.57
C ALA A 121 -4.44 6.68 -2.68
N GLU A 122 -3.19 6.51 -3.12
CA GLU A 122 -2.02 6.93 -2.34
C GLU A 122 -1.94 8.44 -2.12
N THR A 123 -2.50 9.23 -3.04
CA THR A 123 -2.66 10.68 -2.81
C THR A 123 -3.55 10.95 -1.59
N GLN A 124 -4.62 10.17 -1.41
CA GLN A 124 -5.53 10.30 -0.27
C GLN A 124 -4.90 9.79 1.01
N HIS A 125 -4.14 8.69 0.96
CA HIS A 125 -3.41 8.17 2.11
C HIS A 125 -2.37 9.19 2.61
N LEU A 126 -1.54 9.73 1.72
CA LEU A 126 -0.57 10.76 2.06
C LEU A 126 -1.25 12.01 2.67
N THR A 127 -2.43 12.39 2.15
CA THR A 127 -3.21 13.49 2.73
C THR A 127 -3.69 13.19 4.16
N ALA A 128 -4.13 11.96 4.42
CA ALA A 128 -4.50 11.53 5.77
C ALA A 128 -3.30 11.52 6.73
N VAL A 129 -2.14 11.04 6.28
CA VAL A 129 -0.89 11.06 7.06
C VAL A 129 -0.43 12.50 7.35
N ARG A 130 -0.48 13.40 6.36
CA ARG A 130 -0.17 14.84 6.56
C ARG A 130 -1.07 15.50 7.58
N THR A 131 -2.35 15.14 7.62
CA THR A 131 -3.26 15.63 8.65
C THR A 131 -2.80 15.23 10.06
N LEU A 132 -2.24 14.02 10.22
CA LEU A 132 -1.65 13.59 11.48
C LEU A 132 -0.31 14.28 11.76
N LEU A 133 0.54 14.48 10.76
CA LEU A 133 1.81 15.20 10.90
C LEU A 133 1.58 16.59 11.49
N ASP A 134 0.64 17.35 10.91
CA ASP A 134 0.24 18.67 11.40
C ASP A 134 -0.30 18.60 12.83
N ARG A 135 -1.19 17.64 13.09
CA ARG A 135 -1.83 17.45 14.40
C ARG A 135 -0.83 17.14 15.52
N TYR A 136 0.23 16.41 15.20
CA TYR A 136 1.27 16.01 16.15
C TYR A 136 2.50 16.90 16.13
N ASP A 137 2.49 18.01 15.39
CA ASP A 137 3.63 18.93 15.22
C ASP A 137 4.89 18.19 14.78
N VAL A 138 4.74 17.36 13.73
CA VAL A 138 5.83 16.61 13.09
C VAL A 138 6.08 17.22 11.73
N THR A 139 7.33 17.57 11.44
CA THR A 139 7.70 18.09 10.12
C THR A 139 7.48 17.03 9.04
N ASP A 140 6.73 17.40 7.98
CA ASP A 140 6.53 16.55 6.81
C ASP A 140 7.83 16.43 6.00
N PRO A 141 8.44 15.22 5.91
CA PRO A 141 9.68 15.01 5.16
C PRO A 141 9.50 15.04 3.63
N THR A 142 8.26 15.05 3.15
CA THR A 142 7.94 15.04 1.71
C THR A 142 7.84 16.44 1.10
N VAL A 143 7.80 17.49 1.93
CA VAL A 143 7.62 18.87 1.45
C VAL A 143 8.80 19.30 0.58
N GLY A 144 8.47 19.84 -0.60
CA GLY A 144 9.46 20.35 -1.55
C GLY A 144 10.26 19.26 -2.26
N LYS A 145 9.86 17.99 -2.12
CA LYS A 145 10.45 16.87 -2.85
C LYS A 145 9.75 16.64 -4.19
N PRO A 146 10.48 16.69 -5.32
CA PRO A 146 9.98 16.24 -6.61
C PRO A 146 9.49 14.79 -6.59
N ALA A 147 8.74 14.41 -7.62
CA ALA A 147 8.38 13.01 -7.86
C ALA A 147 9.64 12.15 -8.00
N GLY A 148 9.67 11.01 -7.30
CA GLY A 148 10.81 10.10 -7.26
C GLY A 148 11.98 10.54 -6.38
N GLU A 149 11.87 11.67 -5.67
CA GLU A 149 12.87 12.12 -4.69
C GLU A 149 12.38 11.99 -3.25
N PHE A 150 13.25 11.52 -2.35
CA PHE A 150 12.93 11.28 -0.94
C PHE A 150 13.96 11.94 0.00
N THR A 151 13.58 12.19 1.24
CA THR A 151 14.45 12.69 2.30
C THR A 151 15.29 11.56 2.89
N ASP A 152 14.66 10.43 3.22
CA ASP A 152 15.38 9.27 3.74
C ASP A 152 16.09 8.50 2.60
N PRO A 153 17.43 8.33 2.65
CA PRO A 153 18.17 7.54 1.66
C PRO A 153 17.71 6.09 1.53
N ALA A 154 17.16 5.49 2.59
CA ALA A 154 16.62 4.13 2.53
C ALA A 154 15.33 4.07 1.69
N VAL A 155 14.46 5.09 1.82
CA VAL A 155 13.24 5.22 1.00
C VAL A 155 13.64 5.44 -0.46
N GLN A 156 14.60 6.33 -0.73
CA GLN A 156 15.13 6.53 -2.09
C GLN A 156 15.65 5.22 -2.69
N ALA A 157 16.42 4.43 -1.93
CA ALA A 157 16.96 3.17 -2.42
C ALA A 157 15.87 2.13 -2.71
N THR A 158 14.76 2.13 -1.95
CA THR A 158 13.61 1.28 -2.24
C THR A 158 12.89 1.73 -3.51
N TYR A 159 12.66 3.04 -3.67
CA TYR A 159 12.07 3.60 -4.90
C TYR A 159 12.89 3.21 -6.14
N ASP A 160 14.20 3.49 -6.12
CA ASP A 160 15.09 3.23 -7.25
C ASP A 160 15.12 1.73 -7.63
N ARG A 161 15.10 0.86 -6.62
CA ARG A 161 15.08 -0.61 -6.81
C ARG A 161 13.79 -1.06 -7.48
N LEU A 162 12.65 -0.66 -6.93
CA LEU A 162 11.33 -1.08 -7.40
C LEU A 162 11.03 -0.49 -8.78
N LEU A 163 11.36 0.79 -8.99
CA LEU A 163 11.24 1.43 -10.29
C LEU A 163 12.02 0.64 -11.32
N LYS A 164 13.32 0.37 -11.07
CA LYS A 164 14.19 -0.40 -11.98
C LYS A 164 13.64 -1.79 -12.30
N GLN A 165 13.08 -2.48 -11.32
CA GLN A 165 12.42 -3.77 -11.52
C GLN A 165 11.24 -3.62 -12.50
N GLY A 166 10.39 -2.62 -12.28
CA GLY A 166 9.23 -2.39 -13.11
C GLY A 166 9.51 -1.76 -14.47
N GLU A 167 10.65 -1.12 -14.69
CA GLU A 167 11.01 -0.63 -16.04
C GLU A 167 11.30 -1.77 -17.02
N GLY A 168 11.63 -2.96 -16.51
CA GLY A 168 12.02 -4.10 -17.33
C GLY A 168 10.87 -4.75 -18.09
N SER A 169 9.67 -4.78 -17.51
CA SER A 169 8.47 -5.39 -18.08
C SER A 169 7.22 -5.06 -17.27
N LEU A 170 6.04 -5.26 -17.86
CA LEU A 170 4.77 -5.14 -17.14
C LEU A 170 4.74 -6.08 -15.92
N SER A 171 5.09 -7.35 -16.11
CA SER A 171 5.23 -8.31 -15.01
C SER A 171 6.16 -7.81 -13.90
N GLY A 172 7.31 -7.23 -14.25
CA GLY A 172 8.21 -6.63 -13.27
C GLY A 172 7.55 -5.48 -12.48
N ALA A 173 6.71 -4.67 -13.13
CA ALA A 173 6.01 -3.56 -12.48
C ALA A 173 4.88 -4.05 -11.56
N LEU A 174 4.15 -5.08 -11.96
CA LEU A 174 3.13 -5.73 -11.13
C LEU A 174 3.77 -6.42 -9.91
N GLU A 175 4.89 -7.11 -10.09
CA GLU A 175 5.66 -7.70 -8.99
C GLU A 175 6.25 -6.63 -8.06
N ALA A 176 6.72 -5.50 -8.60
CA ALA A 176 7.19 -4.37 -7.79
C ALA A 176 6.04 -3.80 -6.94
N GLY A 177 4.84 -3.69 -7.49
CA GLY A 177 3.63 -3.31 -6.76
C GLY A 177 3.29 -4.30 -5.65
N ARG A 178 3.21 -5.60 -5.96
CA ARG A 178 3.01 -6.66 -4.96
C ARG A 178 4.04 -6.60 -3.82
N THR A 179 5.31 -6.40 -4.17
CA THR A 179 6.42 -6.31 -3.21
C THR A 179 6.22 -5.13 -2.26
N PHE A 180 5.94 -3.95 -2.81
CA PHE A 180 5.72 -2.75 -2.03
C PHE A 180 4.54 -2.90 -1.05
N GLU A 181 3.38 -3.36 -1.52
CA GLU A 181 2.18 -3.49 -0.68
C GLU A 181 2.36 -4.53 0.43
N THR A 182 3.13 -5.59 0.17
CA THR A 182 3.47 -6.59 1.20
C THR A 182 4.33 -5.97 2.32
N ASP A 183 5.33 -5.18 1.93
CA ASP A 183 6.23 -4.48 2.83
C ASP A 183 5.47 -3.41 3.66
N ASP A 184 4.56 -2.68 3.02
CA ASP A 184 3.72 -1.65 3.67
C ASP A 184 2.75 -2.25 4.70
N ILE A 185 2.07 -3.35 4.36
CA ILE A 185 1.22 -4.10 5.31
C ILE A 185 2.01 -4.52 6.55
N ALA A 186 3.25 -5.00 6.36
CA ALA A 186 4.11 -5.39 7.47
C ALA A 186 4.54 -4.20 8.33
N ALA A 187 4.86 -3.05 7.70
CA ALA A 187 5.22 -1.81 8.38
C ALA A 187 4.04 -1.26 9.20
N LEU A 188 2.84 -1.16 8.61
CA LEU A 188 1.62 -0.70 9.27
C LEU A 188 1.20 -1.62 10.42
N THR A 189 1.26 -2.93 10.23
CA THR A 189 0.99 -3.92 11.29
C THR A 189 1.91 -3.70 12.49
N LYS A 190 3.20 -3.48 12.22
CA LYS A 190 4.19 -3.16 13.27
C LYS A 190 3.90 -1.82 13.93
N ALA A 191 3.57 -0.79 13.15
CA ALA A 191 3.28 0.55 13.64
C ALA A 191 2.02 0.62 14.52
N LEU A 192 1.03 -0.23 14.25
CA LEU A 192 -0.19 -0.39 15.06
C LEU A 192 0.07 -1.07 16.41
N SER A 193 1.16 -1.83 16.54
CA SER A 193 1.53 -2.52 17.78
C SER A 193 1.94 -1.53 18.86
N GLY A 194 1.22 -1.52 19.99
CA GLY A 194 1.48 -0.60 21.11
C GLY A 194 1.07 0.87 20.85
N LEU A 195 0.49 1.18 19.69
CA LEU A 195 -0.08 2.49 19.41
C LEU A 195 -1.43 2.65 20.12
N THR A 196 -1.59 3.68 20.94
CA THR A 196 -2.83 3.94 21.70
C THR A 196 -3.54 5.22 21.28
N ALA A 197 -2.90 6.09 20.49
CA ALA A 197 -3.48 7.30 19.96
C ALA A 197 -4.67 7.00 19.03
N PRO A 198 -5.92 7.35 19.39
CA PRO A 198 -7.11 6.89 18.66
C PRO A 198 -7.16 7.33 17.21
N ASP A 199 -6.76 8.57 16.93
CA ASP A 199 -6.71 9.14 15.58
C ASP A 199 -5.64 8.50 14.69
N THR A 200 -4.42 8.33 15.20
CA THR A 200 -3.36 7.64 14.46
C THR A 200 -3.73 6.18 14.20
N ARG A 201 -4.33 5.49 15.18
CA ARG A 201 -4.83 4.13 14.99
C ARG A 201 -5.90 4.06 13.90
N GLN A 202 -6.83 5.01 13.88
CA GLN A 202 -7.88 5.05 12.86
C GLN A 202 -7.28 5.17 11.46
N VAL A 203 -6.35 6.12 11.25
CA VAL A 203 -5.69 6.30 9.95
C VAL A 203 -4.88 5.06 9.58
N TYR A 204 -4.00 4.55 10.46
CA TYR A 204 -3.17 3.38 10.13
C TYR A 204 -3.98 2.11 9.87
N THR A 205 -5.13 1.95 10.53
CA THR A 205 -6.04 0.82 10.24
C THR A 205 -6.67 0.95 8.86
N ASN A 206 -7.03 2.18 8.45
CA ASN A 206 -7.59 2.42 7.12
C ASN A 206 -6.55 2.21 6.01
N LEU A 207 -5.32 2.70 6.23
CA LEU A 207 -4.16 2.47 5.35
C LEU A 207 -3.92 0.97 5.21
N LEU A 208 -3.79 0.23 6.33
CA LEU A 208 -3.56 -1.22 6.30
C LEU A 208 -4.61 -1.95 5.47
N ALA A 209 -5.88 -1.64 5.68
CA ALA A 209 -6.97 -2.24 4.91
C ALA A 209 -6.91 -1.84 3.42
N ALA A 210 -6.37 -0.67 3.07
CA ALA A 210 -6.17 -0.25 1.70
C ALA A 210 -5.01 -0.98 1.03
N SER A 211 -3.85 -1.08 1.70
CA SER A 211 -2.69 -1.82 1.21
C SER A 211 -3.04 -3.31 0.99
N GLU A 212 -3.86 -3.92 1.84
CA GLU A 212 -4.40 -5.28 1.62
C GLU A 212 -5.24 -5.39 0.32
N ARG A 213 -6.03 -4.37 0.02
CA ARG A 213 -6.82 -4.32 -1.24
C ARG A 213 -5.94 -4.08 -2.44
N HIS A 214 -4.90 -3.24 -2.32
CA HIS A 214 -3.93 -3.00 -3.37
C HIS A 214 -3.13 -4.26 -3.68
N LEU A 215 -2.63 -4.95 -2.66
CA LEU A 215 -1.98 -6.25 -2.79
C LEU A 215 -2.87 -7.25 -3.54
N THR A 216 -4.13 -7.38 -3.11
CA THR A 216 -5.12 -8.24 -3.77
C THR A 216 -5.31 -7.85 -5.23
N ALA A 217 -5.35 -6.56 -5.54
CA ALA A 217 -5.46 -6.08 -6.92
C ALA A 217 -4.23 -6.46 -7.76
N PHE A 218 -3.01 -6.27 -7.25
CA PHE A 218 -1.80 -6.70 -7.95
C PHE A 218 -1.77 -8.21 -8.18
N GLU A 219 -2.12 -9.02 -7.16
CA GLU A 219 -2.18 -10.48 -7.31
C GLU A 219 -3.19 -10.93 -8.36
N HIS A 220 -4.34 -10.25 -8.47
CA HIS A 220 -5.30 -10.49 -9.55
C HIS A 220 -4.72 -10.18 -10.93
N TRP A 221 -4.05 -9.03 -11.09
CA TRP A 221 -3.43 -8.68 -12.38
C TRP A 221 -2.31 -9.62 -12.77
N ILE A 222 -1.50 -10.07 -11.81
CA ILE A 222 -0.42 -11.05 -12.05
C ILE A 222 -0.99 -12.40 -12.50
N ALA A 223 -2.13 -12.82 -11.95
CA ALA A 223 -2.75 -14.08 -12.34
C ALA A 223 -3.37 -14.06 -13.75
N ASP A 224 -3.70 -12.86 -14.25
CA ASP A 224 -4.31 -12.63 -15.56
C ASP A 224 -3.27 -12.33 -16.67
N GLU A 225 -1.99 -12.14 -16.33
CA GLU A 225 -0.86 -11.89 -17.27
C GLU A 225 -0.33 -13.20 -17.89
#